data_AF-A0A258W802-F1
#
_entry.id   AF-A0A258W802-F1
#
_cell.length_a   1.000
_cell.length_b   1.000
_cell.length_c   1.000
_cell.angle_alpha   90.00
_cell.angle_beta   90.00
_cell.angle_gamma   90.00
#
_symmetry.space_group_name_H-M   'P 1'
#
loop_
_entity.id
_entity.type
_entity.pdbx_description
1 polymer ?
#
loop_
_entity_poly.entity_id
_entity_poly.type
_entity_poly.pdbx_seq_one_letter_code
_entity_poly.pdbx_strand_id
1 'polypeptide(L)' 'MSGSQIQSSNEQQLFENKIEPMWASTKVAAALLGISPNALRIRKFRGQIECRYFGNQLRFNVNYIHSLLRETREERKE' A
#
# COMPACT_ATOMS: atom_id res chain seq x y z
N MET A 1 -36.98 -46.59 3.94
CA MET A 1 -36.80 -45.17 4.27
C MET A 1 -35.36 -44.99 4.77
N SER A 2 -34.40 -44.92 3.85
CA SER A 2 -32.97 -44.79 4.21
C SER A 2 -32.49 -43.43 3.73
N GLY A 3 -32.33 -42.51 4.68
CA GLY A 3 -31.80 -41.16 4.44
C GLY A 3 -30.32 -41.24 4.13
N SER A 4 -29.93 -40.76 2.94
CA SER A 4 -28.53 -40.55 2.58
C SER A 4 -28.13 -39.15 3.03
N GLN A 5 -27.20 -39.09 3.98
CA GLN A 5 -26.68 -37.85 4.56
C GLN A 5 -25.62 -37.28 3.62
N ILE A 6 -25.98 -36.23 2.87
CA ILE A 6 -25.05 -35.48 2.02
C ILE A 6 -24.19 -34.61 2.95
N GLN A 7 -22.96 -35.05 3.23
CA GLN A 7 -21.93 -34.20 3.83
C GLN A 7 -21.42 -33.26 2.75
N SER A 8 -22.01 -32.07 2.63
CA SER A 8 -21.45 -30.98 1.85
C SER A 8 -20.34 -30.31 2.66
N SER A 9 -19.09 -30.70 2.40
CA SER A 9 -17.91 -29.97 2.81
C SER A 9 -17.90 -28.61 2.09
N ASN A 10 -18.51 -27.60 2.73
CA ASN A 10 -18.36 -26.20 2.36
C ASN A 10 -16.91 -25.77 2.68
N GLU A 11 -15.97 -26.12 1.81
CA GLU A 11 -14.71 -25.41 1.70
C GLU A 11 -15.02 -24.01 1.18
N GLN A 12 -15.30 -23.10 2.11
CA GLN A 12 -15.42 -21.68 1.83
C GLN A 12 -14.05 -21.20 1.32
N GLN A 13 -13.88 -21.19 0.00
CA GLN A 13 -12.80 -20.48 -0.66
C GLN A 13 -13.02 -18.98 -0.39
N LEU A 14 -12.53 -18.54 0.75
CA LEU A 14 -12.44 -17.13 1.12
C LEU A 14 -11.42 -16.50 0.18
N PHE A 15 -11.89 -15.98 -0.95
CA PHE A 15 -11.12 -15.05 -1.75
C PHE A 15 -10.84 -13.83 -0.87
N GLU A 16 -9.67 -13.79 -0.22
CA GLU A 16 -9.13 -12.56 0.35
C GLU A 16 -8.89 -11.58 -0.80
N ASN A 17 -9.94 -10.88 -1.22
CA ASN A 17 -9.87 -9.73 -2.10
C ASN A 17 -9.20 -8.57 -1.34
N LYS A 18 -7.92 -8.75 -0.99
CA LYS A 18 -7.02 -7.66 -0.59
C LYS A 18 -6.70 -6.88 -1.86
N ILE A 19 -7.67 -6.10 -2.34
CA ILE A 19 -7.43 -5.05 -3.31
C ILE A 19 -6.61 -4.00 -2.56
N GLU A 20 -5.30 -4.22 -2.43
CA GLU A 20 -4.42 -3.22 -1.84
C GLU A 20 -4.55 -1.96 -2.70
N PRO A 21 -4.97 -0.83 -2.12
CA PRO A 21 -5.11 0.39 -2.89
C PRO A 21 -3.72 0.78 -3.40
N MET A 22 -3.51 0.60 -4.71
CA MET A 22 -2.24 0.87 -5.39
C MET A 22 -1.76 2.31 -5.18
N TRP A 23 -2.66 3.23 -4.83
CA TRP A 23 -2.42 4.66 -4.70
C TRP A 23 -2.84 5.21 -3.33
N ALA A 24 -1.88 5.73 -2.58
CA ALA A 24 -2.09 6.38 -1.29
C ALA A 24 -2.20 7.91 -1.42
N SER A 25 -2.99 8.54 -0.55
CA SER A 25 -3.01 10.01 -0.41
C SER A 25 -1.72 10.51 0.25
N THR A 26 -1.44 11.82 0.17
CA THR A 26 -0.29 12.43 0.87
C THR A 26 -0.25 12.10 2.36
N LYS A 27 -1.41 12.07 3.04
CA LYS A 27 -1.48 11.78 4.48
C LYS A 27 -1.07 10.33 4.77
N VAL A 28 -1.58 9.38 4.00
CA VAL A 28 -1.29 7.96 4.17
C VAL A 28 0.16 7.65 3.78
N ALA A 29 0.63 8.15 2.64
CA ALA A 29 2.00 7.95 2.19
C ALA A 29 3.03 8.54 3.18
N ALA A 30 2.74 9.70 3.77
CA ALA A 30 3.60 10.29 4.78
C ALA A 30 3.65 9.46 6.06
N ALA A 31 2.52 8.90 6.49
CA ALA A 31 2.45 7.99 7.63
C ALA A 31 3.26 6.70 7.38
N LEU A 32 3.16 6.13 6.18
CA LEU A 32 3.97 4.95 5.79
C LEU A 32 5.48 5.23 5.84
N LEU A 33 5.90 6.43 5.42
CA LEU A 33 7.30 6.85 5.47
C LEU A 33 7.77 7.33 6.85
N GLY A 34 6.88 7.46 7.82
CA GLY A 34 7.20 8.03 9.14
C GLY A 34 7.60 9.51 9.10
N ILE A 35 7.08 10.28 8.15
CA ILE A 35 7.36 11.71 7.99
C ILE A 35 6.09 12.57 8.02
N SER A 36 6.22 13.89 8.13
CA SER A 36 5.08 14.79 8.01
C SER A 36 4.59 14.91 6.55
N PRO A 37 3.29 15.16 6.31
CA PRO A 37 2.78 15.40 4.95
C PRO A 37 3.47 16.56 4.23
N ASN A 38 3.93 17.58 4.98
CA ASN A 38 4.68 18.69 4.40
C ASN A 38 6.08 18.25 3.93
N ALA A 39 6.78 17.46 4.74
CA ALA A 39 8.07 16.89 4.35
C ALA A 39 7.94 16.05 3.06
N LEU A 40 6.88 15.26 2.94
CA LEU A 40 6.59 14.50 1.72
C LEU A 40 6.41 15.41 0.49
N ARG A 41 5.66 16.52 0.62
CA ARG A 41 5.49 17.50 -0.46
C ARG A 41 6.80 18.18 -0.85
N ILE A 42 7.66 18.49 0.13
CA ILE A 42 8.99 19.07 -0.13
C ILE A 42 9.86 18.08 -0.92
N ARG A 43 9.88 16.79 -0.52
CA ARG A 43 10.60 15.75 -1.28
C ARG A 43 10.10 15.66 -2.72
N LYS A 44 8.78 15.73 -2.94
CA LYS A 44 8.19 15.77 -4.28
C LYS A 44 8.64 17.00 -5.06
N PHE A 45 8.61 18.17 -4.44
CA PHE A 45 9.03 19.42 -5.08
C PHE A 45 10.51 19.40 -5.48
N ARG A 46 11.34 18.68 -4.72
CA ARG A 46 12.77 18.46 -5.00
C ARG A 46 13.05 17.32 -5.99
N GLY A 47 12.01 16.67 -6.55
CA GLY A 47 12.18 15.54 -7.48
C GLY A 47 12.72 14.27 -6.83
N GLN A 48 12.63 14.15 -5.49
CA GLN A 48 13.15 13.00 -4.74
C GLN A 48 12.12 11.86 -4.61
N ILE A 49 10.86 12.12 -4.94
CA ILE A 49 9.81 11.12 -4.85
C ILE A 49 8.78 11.32 -5.96
N GLU A 50 8.47 10.21 -6.62
CA GLU A 50 7.48 10.17 -7.69
C GLU A 50 6.04 10.14 -7.18
N CYS A 51 5.14 10.77 -7.92
CA CYS A 51 3.71 10.77 -7.62
C CYS A 51 2.89 10.95 -8.90
N ARG A 52 1.62 10.55 -8.85
CA ARG A 52 0.62 10.89 -9.87
C ARG A 52 -0.36 11.92 -9.35
N TYR A 53 -0.87 12.73 -10.26
CA TYR A 53 -1.94 13.69 -10.00
C TYR A 53 -3.29 13.07 -10.34
N PHE A 54 -4.18 13.06 -9.35
CA PHE A 54 -5.57 12.66 -9.52
C PHE A 54 -6.40 13.93 -9.32
N GLY A 55 -6.60 14.65 -10.43
CA GLY A 55 -7.01 16.05 -10.38
C GLY A 55 -5.97 16.88 -9.61
N ASN A 56 -6.43 17.59 -8.57
CA ASN A 56 -5.57 18.44 -7.74
C ASN A 56 -4.91 17.69 -6.58
N GLN A 57 -5.12 16.38 -6.47
CA GLN A 57 -4.61 15.60 -5.34
C GLN A 57 -3.41 14.74 -5.73
N LEU A 58 -2.37 14.79 -4.90
CA LEU A 58 -1.21 13.92 -5.04
C LEU A 58 -1.57 12.49 -4.61
N ARG A 59 -1.16 11.52 -5.42
CA ARG A 59 -1.28 10.09 -5.17
C ARG A 59 0.07 9.41 -5.33
N PHE A 60 0.43 8.59 -4.35
CA PHE A 60 1.71 7.92 -4.27
C PHE A 60 1.51 6.43 -4.42
N ASN A 61 2.30 5.78 -5.27
CA ASN A 61 2.20 4.35 -5.44
C ASN A 61 2.68 3.63 -4.16
N VAL A 62 1.86 2.77 -3.58
CA VAL A 62 2.17 2.14 -2.28
C VAL A 62 3.40 1.24 -2.36
N ASN A 63 3.58 0.47 -3.44
CA ASN A 63 4.74 -0.40 -3.63
C ASN A 63 6.04 0.40 -3.72
N TYR A 64 6.00 1.53 -4.42
CA TYR A 64 7.13 2.46 -4.49
C TYR A 64 7.45 3.09 -3.12
N ILE A 65 6.43 3.52 -2.36
CA ILE A 65 6.65 4.01 -1.00
C ILE A 65 7.31 2.95 -0.11
N HIS A 66 6.91 1.69 -0.25
CA HIS A 66 7.53 0.58 0.48
C HIS A 66 8.96 0.28 0.03
N SER A 67 9.31 0.45 -1.26
CA SER A 67 10.69 0.22 -1.73
C SER A 67 11.67 1.22 -1.11
N LEU A 68 11.27 2.49 -0.99
CA LEU A 68 12.09 3.55 -0.38
C LEU A 68 12.46 3.23 1.08
N LEU A 69 11.57 2.57 1.82
CA LEU A 69 11.85 2.16 3.19
C LEU A 69 12.91 1.05 3.28
N ARG A 70 13.01 0.19 2.26
CA ARG A 70 14.01 -0.88 2.21
C ARG A 70 15.39 -0.30 1.94
N GLU A 71 15.50 0.57 0.95
CA GLU A 71 16.74 1.28 0.59
C GLU A 71 17.32 2.03 1.79
N THR A 72 16.50 2.83 2.49
CA THR A 72 16.97 3.61 3.66
C THR A 72 17.44 2.76 4.85
N ARG A 73 17.08 1.46 4.91
CA ARG A 73 17.51 0.54 5.97
C ARG A 73 18.81 -0.16 5.63
N GLU A 74 19.08 -0.39 4.36
CA GLU A 74 20.33 -0.99 3.88
C GLU A 74 21.49 0.00 4.03
N GLU A 75 21.27 1.27 3.70
CA GLU A 75 22.26 2.36 3.88
C GLU A 75 22.70 2.58 5.34
N ARG A 76 21.94 2.12 6.34
CA ARG A 76 22.29 2.28 7.77
C ARG A 76 23.02 1.08 8.36
N LYS A 77 23.19 -0.01 7.59
CA LYS A 77 23.88 -1.22 8.02
C LYS A 77 25.33 -1.29 7.55
N GLU A 78 25.72 -0.36 6.68
CA GLU A 78 27.12 -0.07 6.32
C GLU A 78 27.70 1.00 7.25
#